data_AF-A0A2J6TC99-F1
#
_entry.id   AF-A0A2J6TC99-F1
#
_cell.length_a   1.000
_cell.length_b   1.000
_cell.length_c   1.000
_cell.angle_alpha   90.00
_cell.angle_beta   90.00
_cell.angle_gamma   90.00
#
_symmetry.space_group_name_H-M   'P 1'
#
loop_
_entity.id
_entity.type
_entity.pdbx_description
1 polymer ?
#
loop_
_entity_poly.entity_id
_entity_poly.type
_entity_poly.pdbx_seq_one_letter_code
_entity_poly.pdbx_strand_id
1 'polypeptide(L)'
;MRPSYSSEELNCLNSLCTVNPGDYRMMLAHHKETRVESTCTWLLSHVSYIKWLVPSSSLLWISGTPGQGKTMLALFMTKELEHMSEEKEKTTVGYFFWDIRTRQNTAAAMLRTLIYQLLRKQPQLFVHIMDDYLMRKSSDLPPFSDESFTTLWRIFSAMINDDSHDTFYCVLDGLDECEKSSRDLFLDLLHQLLHASHHRNENSRRKLKLLVTSRPLPGNTEQKFTPFVLQLELNKATSGHDVQLYIKKQVADLVNLGFSEARVARIEKALSSRCESTFLWVSLATQEMKKKPPWKAEKLVAQLPSGMAQLYAKLLANINIEFRTDVEHILMLVSTAFRPLTVMELATA
;
A
#
# COMPACT_ATOMS: atom_id res chain seq x y z
N MET A 1 30.88 -3.93 -1.89
CA MET A 1 31.38 -2.75 -1.13
C MET A 1 30.20 -1.85 -0.83
N ARG A 2 30.03 -1.34 0.40
CA ARG A 2 29.03 -0.29 0.66
C ARG A 2 29.49 0.96 -0.12
N PRO A 3 28.59 1.69 -0.81
CA PRO A 3 28.98 2.94 -1.46
C PRO A 3 29.55 3.90 -0.42
N SER A 4 30.71 4.50 -0.71
CA SER A 4 31.23 5.60 0.10
C SER A 4 30.57 6.88 -0.38
N TYR A 5 29.70 7.45 0.44
CA TYR A 5 29.08 8.75 0.15
C TYR A 5 30.01 9.89 0.60
N SER A 6 29.96 11.01 -0.11
CA SER A 6 30.53 12.26 0.40
C SER A 6 29.72 12.78 1.60
N SER A 7 30.29 13.77 2.32
CA SER A 7 29.59 14.49 3.39
C SER A 7 28.28 15.09 2.89
N GLU A 8 28.32 15.72 1.71
CA GLU A 8 27.20 16.44 1.11
C GLU A 8 26.12 15.47 0.64
N GLU A 9 26.50 14.35 0.04
CA GLU A 9 25.58 13.28 -0.39
C GLU A 9 24.84 12.66 0.80
N LEU A 10 25.56 12.39 1.90
CA LEU A 10 24.95 11.85 3.11
C LEU A 10 23.95 12.84 3.73
N ASN A 11 24.30 14.12 3.77
CA ASN A 11 23.40 15.17 4.25
C ASN A 11 22.18 15.36 3.33
N CYS A 12 22.36 15.22 2.01
CA CYS A 12 21.27 15.20 1.04
C CYS A 12 20.30 14.04 1.32
N LEU A 13 20.82 12.82 1.48
CA LEU A 13 20.02 11.64 1.83
C LEU A 13 19.20 11.84 3.12
N ASN A 14 19.84 12.38 4.15
CA ASN A 14 19.19 12.65 5.44
C ASN A 14 18.09 13.71 5.34
N SER A 15 18.17 14.63 4.36
CA SER A 15 17.14 15.65 4.14
C SER A 15 15.89 15.12 3.41
N LEU A 16 16.00 14.01 2.68
CA LEU A 16 14.90 13.46 1.89
C LEU A 16 13.91 12.66 2.76
N CYS A 17 14.42 11.77 3.61
CA CYS A 17 13.60 10.86 4.40
C CYS A 17 13.69 11.13 5.89
N THR A 18 12.55 11.44 6.50
CA THR A 18 12.39 11.48 7.97
C THR A 18 12.14 10.08 8.56
N VAL A 19 11.63 9.15 7.76
CA VAL A 19 11.37 7.75 8.14
C VAL A 19 12.04 6.85 7.11
N ASN A 20 12.78 5.85 7.57
CA ASN A 20 13.41 4.88 6.69
C ASN A 20 12.31 3.99 6.05
N PRO A 21 12.27 3.86 4.70
CA PRO A 21 11.25 3.07 4.04
C PRO A 21 11.29 1.58 4.41
N GLY A 22 12.48 1.02 4.64
CA GLY A 22 12.66 -0.37 5.06
C GLY A 22 12.07 -0.62 6.44
N ASP A 23 12.33 0.27 7.40
CA ASP A 23 11.78 0.17 8.76
C ASP A 23 10.26 0.33 8.74
N TYR A 24 9.75 1.29 7.99
CA TYR A 24 8.31 1.49 7.84
C TYR A 24 7.63 0.26 7.21
N ARG A 25 8.25 -0.34 6.19
CA ARG A 25 7.78 -1.59 5.59
C ARG A 25 7.75 -2.74 6.59
N MET A 26 8.79 -2.89 7.41
CA MET A 26 8.83 -3.92 8.46
C MET A 26 7.74 -3.68 9.52
N MET A 27 7.56 -2.43 9.94
CA MET A 27 6.50 -2.03 10.86
C MET A 27 5.11 -2.35 10.30
N LEU A 28 4.85 -2.02 9.03
CA LEU A 28 3.60 -2.38 8.34
C LEU A 28 3.40 -3.90 8.28
N ALA A 29 4.44 -4.65 7.93
CA ALA A 29 4.37 -6.11 7.86
C ALA A 29 4.15 -6.77 9.24
N HIS A 30 4.54 -6.11 10.33
CA HIS A 30 4.30 -6.58 11.70
C HIS A 30 2.91 -6.20 12.22
N HIS A 31 2.43 -4.99 11.93
CA HIS A 31 1.09 -4.55 12.32
C HIS A 31 -0.03 -5.27 11.56
N LYS A 32 0.25 -5.65 10.31
CA LYS A 32 -0.63 -6.54 9.56
C LYS A 32 -0.34 -7.96 10.03
N GLU A 33 -1.38 -8.77 10.23
CA GLU A 33 -1.19 -10.19 10.48
C GLU A 33 -0.27 -10.79 9.41
N THR A 34 0.67 -11.64 9.82
CA THR A 34 1.66 -12.24 8.92
C THR A 34 0.97 -12.85 7.71
N ARG A 35 1.45 -12.51 6.50
CA ARG A 35 0.96 -13.08 5.23
C ARG A 35 0.88 -14.59 5.36
N VAL A 36 -0.28 -15.16 5.05
CA VAL A 36 -0.46 -16.61 4.98
C VAL A 36 0.30 -17.12 3.77
N GLU A 37 1.10 -18.17 3.97
CA GLU A 37 1.88 -18.79 2.91
C GLU A 37 1.00 -19.14 1.70
N SER A 38 1.58 -19.05 0.50
CA SER A 38 0.89 -19.23 -0.79
C SER A 38 -0.15 -18.16 -1.20
N THR A 39 -0.56 -17.25 -0.31
CA THR A 39 -1.42 -16.11 -0.73
C THR A 39 -0.67 -15.11 -1.60
N CYS A 40 -1.39 -14.30 -2.39
CA CYS A 40 -0.89 -13.30 -3.35
C CYS A 40 -0.16 -13.87 -4.57
N THR A 41 0.19 -15.15 -4.58
CA THR A 41 0.97 -15.79 -5.65
C THR A 41 0.23 -15.82 -6.99
N TRP A 42 -1.10 -15.82 -6.98
CA TRP A 42 -1.94 -15.76 -8.17
C TRP A 42 -1.67 -14.53 -9.04
N LEU A 43 -1.18 -13.42 -8.47
CA LEU A 43 -0.87 -12.23 -9.24
C LEU A 43 0.26 -12.49 -10.24
N LEU A 44 1.22 -13.34 -9.90
CA LEU A 44 2.37 -13.65 -10.74
C LEU A 44 1.98 -14.34 -12.06
N SER A 45 0.84 -15.02 -12.10
CA SER A 45 0.28 -15.66 -13.29
C SER A 45 -0.88 -14.86 -13.92
N HIS A 46 -1.25 -13.71 -13.36
CA HIS A 46 -2.38 -12.93 -13.85
C HIS A 46 -2.03 -12.18 -15.15
N VAL A 47 -2.95 -12.14 -16.11
CA VAL A 47 -2.74 -11.54 -17.44
C VAL A 47 -2.28 -10.08 -17.38
N SER A 48 -2.88 -9.26 -16.49
CA SER A 48 -2.49 -7.85 -16.34
C SER A 48 -1.06 -7.71 -15.79
N TYR A 49 -0.62 -8.60 -14.90
CA TYR A 49 0.75 -8.59 -14.38
C TYR A 49 1.76 -9.00 -15.47
N ILE A 50 1.48 -10.08 -16.17
CA ILE A 50 2.33 -10.56 -17.28
C ILE A 50 2.47 -9.47 -18.35
N LYS A 51 1.35 -8.83 -18.74
CA LYS A 51 1.37 -7.71 -19.69
C LYS A 51 2.14 -6.50 -19.13
N TRP A 52 2.08 -6.26 -17.83
CA TRP A 52 2.80 -5.16 -17.21
C TRP A 52 4.31 -5.33 -17.26
N LEU A 53 4.81 -6.57 -17.16
CA LEU A 53 6.25 -6.85 -17.28
C LEU A 53 6.81 -6.60 -18.69
N VAL A 54 5.97 -6.62 -19.74
CA VAL A 54 6.40 -6.37 -21.13
C VAL A 54 7.01 -4.97 -21.26
N PRO A 55 8.15 -4.77 -21.96
CA PRO A 55 8.88 -3.50 -21.98
C PRO A 55 8.08 -2.24 -22.35
N SER A 56 7.01 -2.36 -23.13
CA SER A 56 6.18 -1.22 -23.59
C SER A 56 5.17 -0.70 -22.56
N SER A 57 4.84 -1.51 -21.54
CA SER A 57 3.89 -1.13 -20.48
C SER A 57 4.58 -0.33 -19.36
N SER A 58 3.84 0.57 -18.71
CA SER A 58 4.37 1.38 -17.59
C SER A 58 3.54 1.27 -16.31
N LEU A 59 2.22 1.08 -16.38
CA LEU A 59 1.34 1.23 -15.22
C LEU A 59 0.40 0.04 -15.04
N LEU A 60 0.49 -0.63 -13.89
CA LEU A 60 -0.46 -1.61 -13.39
C LEU A 60 -1.21 -0.99 -12.21
N TRP A 61 -2.53 -0.84 -12.33
CA TRP A 61 -3.38 -0.29 -11.29
C TRP A 61 -4.26 -1.40 -10.70
N ILE A 62 -4.08 -1.66 -9.40
CA ILE A 62 -4.84 -2.66 -8.65
C ILE A 62 -5.86 -1.95 -7.75
N SER A 63 -7.13 -2.04 -8.12
CA SER A 63 -8.23 -1.44 -7.38
C SER A 63 -8.92 -2.48 -6.50
N GLY A 64 -9.36 -2.10 -5.31
CA GLY A 64 -10.11 -2.99 -4.44
C GLY A 64 -10.75 -2.27 -3.25
N THR A 65 -11.82 -2.83 -2.72
CA THR A 65 -12.50 -2.27 -1.55
C THR A 65 -11.66 -2.43 -0.26
N PRO A 66 -12.02 -1.75 0.84
CA PRO A 66 -11.31 -1.89 2.10
C PRO A 66 -11.26 -3.35 2.58
N GLY A 67 -10.10 -3.80 3.06
CA GLY A 67 -9.95 -5.13 3.64
C GLY A 67 -9.77 -6.29 2.64
N GLN A 68 -9.65 -6.03 1.33
CA GLN A 68 -9.37 -7.06 0.30
C GLN A 68 -7.88 -7.43 0.13
N GLY A 69 -6.99 -6.94 0.99
CA GLY A 69 -5.59 -7.37 1.00
C GLY A 69 -4.62 -6.59 0.11
N LYS A 70 -5.01 -5.42 -0.44
CA LYS A 70 -4.15 -4.54 -1.27
C LYS A 70 -2.76 -4.31 -0.70
N THR A 71 -2.65 -3.83 0.54
CA THR A 71 -1.36 -3.61 1.22
C THR A 71 -0.54 -4.89 1.34
N MET A 72 -1.19 -6.04 1.52
CA MET A 72 -0.48 -7.31 1.63
C MET A 72 0.02 -7.81 0.29
N LEU A 73 -0.75 -7.55 -0.77
CA LEU A 73 -0.34 -7.74 -2.15
C LEU A 73 0.82 -6.81 -2.54
N ALA A 74 0.78 -5.54 -2.15
CA ALA A 74 1.87 -4.59 -2.38
C ALA A 74 3.16 -5.03 -1.64
N LEU A 75 3.06 -5.42 -0.37
CA LEU A 75 4.18 -5.96 0.40
C LEU A 75 4.78 -7.23 -0.23
N PHE A 76 3.93 -8.13 -0.72
CA PHE A 76 4.35 -9.31 -1.46
C PHE A 76 5.10 -8.90 -2.74
N MET A 77 4.50 -8.05 -3.57
CA MET A 77 5.08 -7.62 -4.84
C MET A 77 6.41 -6.89 -4.67
N THR A 78 6.57 -6.07 -3.62
CA THR A 78 7.86 -5.43 -3.34
C THR A 78 8.95 -6.47 -3.13
N LYS A 79 8.69 -7.55 -2.37
CA LYS A 79 9.68 -8.61 -2.13
C LYS A 79 9.99 -9.38 -3.40
N GLU A 80 8.97 -9.74 -4.18
CA GLU A 80 9.16 -10.45 -5.44
C GLU A 80 9.99 -9.63 -6.44
N LEU A 81 9.69 -8.32 -6.57
CA LEU A 81 10.44 -7.43 -7.44
C LEU A 81 11.87 -7.21 -6.95
N GLU A 82 12.09 -7.12 -5.63
CA GLU A 82 13.44 -7.05 -5.06
C GLU A 82 14.25 -8.28 -5.43
N HIS A 83 13.70 -9.48 -5.25
CA HIS A 83 14.34 -10.73 -5.65
C HIS A 83 14.65 -10.76 -7.17
N MET A 84 13.69 -10.35 -8.01
CA MET A 84 13.91 -10.24 -9.46
C MET A 84 15.00 -9.22 -9.84
N SER A 85 15.20 -8.19 -9.02
CA SER A 85 16.21 -7.15 -9.27
C SER A 85 17.62 -7.57 -8.84
N GLU A 86 17.76 -8.51 -7.91
CA GLU A 86 19.07 -9.04 -7.49
C GLU A 86 19.80 -9.73 -8.65
N GLU A 87 19.04 -10.29 -9.60
CA GLU A 87 19.57 -10.92 -10.82
C GLU A 87 19.93 -9.90 -11.92
N LYS A 88 19.62 -8.61 -11.74
CA LYS A 88 19.76 -7.56 -12.76
C LYS A 88 20.39 -6.29 -12.20
N GLU A 89 21.71 -6.14 -12.35
CA GLU A 89 22.51 -5.06 -11.76
C GLU A 89 22.00 -3.62 -12.00
N LYS A 90 21.28 -3.36 -13.11
CA LYS A 90 20.75 -2.03 -13.47
C LYS A 90 19.26 -1.83 -13.16
N THR A 91 18.63 -2.78 -12.47
CA THR A 91 17.24 -2.68 -12.04
C THR A 91 17.18 -2.16 -10.60
N THR A 92 16.22 -1.29 -10.29
CA THR A 92 16.01 -0.83 -8.91
C THR A 92 14.54 -0.92 -8.55
N VAL A 93 14.28 -1.24 -7.29
CA VAL A 93 12.93 -1.29 -6.74
C VAL A 93 12.81 -0.21 -5.68
N GLY A 94 11.81 0.65 -5.85
CA GLY A 94 11.37 1.61 -4.86
C GLY A 94 9.94 1.31 -4.44
N TYR A 95 9.60 1.71 -3.24
CA TYR A 95 8.23 1.56 -2.75
C TYR A 95 7.84 2.69 -1.82
N PHE A 96 6.54 2.95 -1.77
CA PHE A 96 5.94 3.88 -0.83
C PHE A 96 4.54 3.39 -0.43
N PHE A 97 4.22 3.54 0.84
CA PHE A 97 2.94 3.14 1.39
C PHE A 97 2.32 4.39 2.01
N TRP A 98 1.27 4.93 1.39
CA TRP A 98 0.52 6.03 1.98
C TRP A 98 -0.17 5.52 3.25
N ASP A 99 -0.16 6.37 4.27
CA ASP A 99 -0.86 6.12 5.51
C ASP A 99 -1.39 7.43 6.06
N ILE A 100 -2.71 7.57 6.01
CA ILE A 100 -3.42 8.78 6.46
C ILE A 100 -3.13 9.13 7.93
N ARG A 101 -2.67 8.17 8.75
CA ARG A 101 -2.37 8.37 10.17
C ARG A 101 -1.01 9.02 10.41
N THR A 102 -0.19 9.15 9.36
CA THR A 102 1.18 9.65 9.45
C THR A 102 1.36 10.92 8.63
N ARG A 103 2.50 11.60 8.80
CA ARG A 103 2.90 12.71 7.93
C ARG A 103 3.34 12.26 6.53
N GLN A 104 3.18 10.98 6.18
CA GLN A 104 3.52 10.41 4.88
C GLN A 104 2.29 10.31 3.97
N ASN A 105 1.41 11.31 4.01
CA ASN A 105 0.20 11.30 3.19
C ASN A 105 0.30 12.20 1.94
N THR A 106 1.46 12.80 1.63
CA THR A 106 1.64 13.67 0.44
C THR A 106 2.40 12.97 -0.68
N ALA A 107 2.18 13.37 -1.93
CA ALA A 107 2.95 12.88 -3.07
C ALA A 107 4.40 13.40 -3.07
N ALA A 108 4.66 14.53 -2.40
CA ALA A 108 6.02 15.01 -2.17
C ALA A 108 6.79 14.08 -1.22
N ALA A 109 6.17 13.59 -0.14
CA ALA A 109 6.74 12.57 0.73
C ALA A 109 7.05 11.28 -0.03
N MET A 110 6.15 10.86 -0.91
CA MET A 110 6.38 9.74 -1.83
C MET A 110 7.63 9.98 -2.69
N LEU A 111 7.73 11.11 -3.41
CA LEU A 111 8.87 11.40 -4.27
C LEU A 111 10.19 11.46 -3.51
N ARG A 112 10.23 12.13 -2.35
CA ARG A 112 11.44 12.16 -1.50
C ARG A 112 11.88 10.75 -1.13
N THR A 113 10.93 9.87 -0.80
CA THR A 113 11.19 8.48 -0.41
C THR A 113 11.66 7.62 -1.56
N LEU A 114 11.10 7.81 -2.76
CA LEU A 114 11.56 7.11 -3.96
C LEU A 114 12.95 7.56 -4.40
N ILE A 115 13.22 8.87 -4.38
CA ILE A 115 14.53 9.44 -4.69
C ILE A 115 15.57 8.93 -3.69
N TYR A 116 15.25 8.92 -2.39
CA TYR A 116 16.11 8.34 -1.36
C TYR A 116 16.49 6.88 -1.68
N GLN A 117 15.50 6.04 -2.03
CA GLN A 117 15.75 4.63 -2.37
C GLN A 117 16.59 4.48 -3.64
N LEU A 118 16.32 5.29 -4.67
CA LEU A 118 17.11 5.33 -5.90
C LEU A 118 18.57 5.67 -5.61
N LEU A 119 18.85 6.77 -4.91
CA LEU A 119 20.21 7.21 -4.58
C LEU A 119 20.98 6.19 -3.74
N ARG A 120 20.30 5.52 -2.80
CA ARG A 120 20.89 4.46 -1.98
C ARG A 120 21.32 3.22 -2.77
N LYS A 121 20.66 2.95 -3.89
CA LYS A 121 20.94 1.81 -4.77
C LYS A 121 21.84 2.19 -5.94
N GLN A 122 21.74 3.44 -6.39
CA GLN A 122 22.44 3.98 -7.55
C GLN A 122 23.04 5.36 -7.23
N PRO A 123 24.18 5.39 -6.52
CA PRO A 123 24.82 6.63 -6.07
C PRO A 123 25.20 7.56 -7.23
N GLN A 124 25.45 7.05 -8.43
CA GLN A 124 25.76 7.89 -9.60
C GLN A 124 24.64 8.90 -9.93
N LEU A 125 23.41 8.64 -9.48
CA LEU A 125 22.27 9.53 -9.71
C LEU A 125 22.29 10.81 -8.86
N PHE A 126 23.24 10.96 -7.92
CA PHE A 126 23.40 12.21 -7.15
C PHE A 126 23.56 13.44 -8.06
N VAL A 127 24.14 13.28 -9.26
CA VAL A 127 24.27 14.34 -10.25
C VAL A 127 22.94 15.06 -10.57
N HIS A 128 21.80 14.39 -10.43
CA HIS A 128 20.48 14.96 -10.74
C HIS A 128 19.85 15.78 -9.61
N ILE A 129 20.40 15.71 -8.39
CA ILE A 129 19.82 16.34 -7.20
C ILE A 129 20.77 17.29 -6.49
N MET A 130 22.08 17.12 -6.62
CA MET A 130 23.04 17.84 -5.77
C MET A 130 22.97 19.36 -5.94
N ASP A 131 22.80 19.87 -7.16
CA ASP A 131 22.68 21.32 -7.38
C ASP A 131 21.44 21.90 -6.70
N ASP A 132 20.29 21.23 -6.85
CA ASP A 132 19.04 21.60 -6.17
C ASP A 132 19.18 21.56 -4.65
N TYR A 133 19.83 20.52 -4.13
CA TYR A 133 20.09 20.38 -2.70
C TYR A 133 20.99 21.51 -2.18
N LEU A 134 22.11 21.79 -2.85
CA LEU A 134 23.07 22.82 -2.42
C LEU A 134 22.46 24.22 -2.45
N MET A 135 21.66 24.54 -3.48
CA MET A 135 20.93 25.81 -3.56
C MET A 135 19.90 26.00 -2.44
N ARG A 136 19.31 24.91 -1.95
CA ARG A 136 18.26 24.95 -0.92
C ARG A 136 18.80 24.82 0.50
N LYS A 137 19.96 24.18 0.66
CA LYS A 137 20.67 24.01 1.94
C LYS A 137 21.00 25.34 2.62
N SER A 138 21.16 26.42 1.85
CA SER A 138 21.46 27.75 2.39
C SER A 138 20.25 28.47 3.02
N SER A 139 19.08 27.84 3.04
CA SER A 139 17.88 28.38 3.70
C SER A 139 17.70 27.78 5.11
N ASP A 140 17.00 28.50 6.00
CA ASP A 140 16.64 28.02 7.34
C ASP A 140 15.55 26.92 7.32
N LEU A 141 15.04 26.56 6.13
CA LEU A 141 13.98 25.58 5.94
C LEU A 141 14.57 24.22 5.50
N PRO A 142 13.84 23.11 5.75
CA PRO A 142 14.22 21.81 5.20
C PRO A 142 14.39 21.91 3.67
N PRO A 143 15.49 21.38 3.10
CA PRO A 143 15.76 21.52 1.66
C PRO A 143 14.64 21.00 0.75
N PHE A 144 13.95 19.94 1.20
CA PHE A 144 12.81 19.38 0.49
C PHE A 144 11.60 19.27 1.41
N SER A 145 10.61 20.14 1.18
CA SER A 145 9.31 20.18 1.84
C SER A 145 8.20 19.64 0.93
N ASP A 146 6.96 19.65 1.40
CA ASP A 146 5.81 19.28 0.56
C ASP A 146 5.60 20.25 -0.62
N GLU A 147 5.97 21.52 -0.45
CA GLU A 147 5.96 22.54 -1.52
C GLU A 147 7.02 22.28 -2.61
N SER A 148 7.99 21.40 -2.34
CA SER A 148 9.05 21.06 -3.27
C SER A 148 8.62 20.04 -4.33
N PHE A 149 7.34 19.66 -4.39
CA PHE A 149 6.81 18.62 -5.27
C PHE A 149 7.29 18.75 -6.72
N THR A 150 7.13 19.91 -7.35
CA THR A 150 7.50 20.11 -8.76
C THR A 150 9.01 19.93 -8.99
N THR A 151 9.82 20.36 -8.03
CA THR A 151 11.28 20.18 -8.09
C THR A 151 11.65 18.70 -7.93
N LEU A 152 11.06 18.03 -6.94
CA LEU A 152 11.24 16.60 -6.72
C LEU A 152 10.79 15.78 -7.93
N TRP A 153 9.69 16.16 -8.59
CA TRP A 153 9.21 15.49 -9.79
C TRP A 153 10.19 15.64 -10.94
N ARG A 154 10.75 16.84 -11.15
CA ARG A 154 11.79 17.08 -12.16
C ARG A 154 13.02 16.21 -11.89
N ILE A 155 13.52 16.22 -10.65
CA ILE A 155 14.68 15.42 -10.24
C ILE A 155 14.42 13.93 -10.46
N PHE A 156 13.28 13.43 -9.96
CA PHE A 156 12.88 12.04 -10.12
C PHE A 156 12.77 11.66 -11.60
N SER A 157 12.15 12.52 -12.42
CA SER A 157 12.02 12.32 -13.87
C SER A 157 13.37 12.29 -14.58
N ALA A 158 14.35 13.11 -14.16
CA ALA A 158 15.70 13.06 -14.71
C ALA A 158 16.40 11.74 -14.35
N MET A 159 16.32 11.32 -13.08
CA MET A 159 16.91 10.07 -12.58
C MET A 159 16.38 8.83 -13.30
N ILE A 160 15.07 8.70 -13.48
CA ILE A 160 14.48 7.53 -14.17
C ILE A 160 14.80 7.48 -15.66
N ASN A 161 15.13 8.62 -16.28
CA ASN A 161 15.47 8.68 -17.70
C ASN A 161 16.98 8.55 -17.95
N ASP A 162 17.81 8.57 -16.89
CA ASP A 162 19.27 8.43 -16.98
C ASP A 162 19.68 7.09 -17.62
N ASP A 163 20.73 7.12 -18.45
CA ASP A 163 21.20 5.95 -19.22
C ASP A 163 22.03 4.96 -18.40
N SER A 164 22.47 5.34 -17.20
CA SER A 164 23.08 4.42 -16.25
C SER A 164 22.08 3.40 -15.67
N HIS A 165 20.78 3.66 -15.81
CA HIS A 165 19.69 2.87 -15.26
C HIS A 165 18.87 2.14 -16.35
N ASP A 166 18.44 0.91 -16.07
CA ASP A 166 17.63 0.12 -17.02
C ASP A 166 16.13 0.17 -16.69
N THR A 167 15.72 -0.24 -15.48
CA THR A 167 14.31 -0.28 -15.10
C THR A 167 14.08 -0.05 -13.62
N PHE A 168 13.24 0.94 -13.32
CA PHE A 168 12.83 1.30 -11.98
C PHE A 168 11.41 0.79 -11.75
N TYR A 169 11.30 -0.23 -10.91
CA TYR A 169 10.03 -0.72 -10.42
C TYR A 169 9.62 0.09 -9.19
N CYS A 170 8.39 0.59 -9.19
CA CYS A 170 7.86 1.41 -8.13
C CYS A 170 6.52 0.84 -7.65
N VAL A 171 6.47 0.42 -6.40
CA VAL A 171 5.25 -0.12 -5.75
C VAL A 171 4.66 0.96 -4.83
N LEU A 172 3.47 1.42 -5.16
CA LEU A 172 2.79 2.52 -4.50
C LEU A 172 1.46 2.01 -3.91
N ASP A 173 1.39 1.86 -2.59
CA ASP A 173 0.20 1.34 -1.91
C ASP A 173 -0.65 2.45 -1.30
N GLY A 174 -1.96 2.39 -1.50
CA GLY A 174 -2.92 3.24 -0.81
C GLY A 174 -3.04 4.66 -1.39
N LEU A 175 -3.00 4.83 -2.72
CA LEU A 175 -3.11 6.16 -3.33
C LEU A 175 -4.38 6.93 -2.93
N ASP A 176 -5.46 6.25 -2.54
CA ASP A 176 -6.66 6.87 -2.00
C ASP A 176 -6.43 7.60 -0.66
N GLU A 177 -5.38 7.24 0.07
CA GLU A 177 -4.95 7.87 1.33
C GLU A 177 -4.01 9.07 1.10
N CYS A 178 -3.61 9.33 -0.15
CA CYS A 178 -2.87 10.53 -0.50
C CYS A 178 -3.75 11.78 -0.38
N GLU A 179 -3.21 12.83 0.24
CA GLU A 179 -3.83 14.14 0.35
C GLU A 179 -4.27 14.62 -1.04
N LYS A 180 -5.54 15.07 -1.13
CA LYS A 180 -6.23 15.27 -2.41
C LYS A 180 -5.47 16.19 -3.36
N SER A 181 -5.02 17.36 -2.88
CA SER A 181 -4.34 18.35 -3.74
C SER A 181 -3.03 17.79 -4.31
N SER A 182 -2.26 17.13 -3.45
CA SER A 182 -0.99 16.47 -3.80
C SER A 182 -1.19 15.28 -4.75
N ARG A 183 -2.26 14.50 -4.54
CA ARG A 183 -2.63 13.37 -5.40
C ARG A 183 -2.98 13.82 -6.80
N ASP A 184 -3.84 14.83 -6.92
CA ASP A 184 -4.34 15.30 -8.21
C ASP A 184 -3.16 15.84 -9.06
N LEU A 185 -2.26 16.61 -8.44
CA LEU A 185 -1.04 17.10 -9.09
C LEU A 185 -0.10 15.96 -9.54
N PHE A 186 0.08 14.92 -8.70
CA PHE A 186 0.86 13.74 -9.07
C PHE A 186 0.26 13.01 -10.27
N LEU A 187 -1.06 12.83 -10.29
CA LEU A 187 -1.74 12.14 -11.38
C LEU A 187 -1.64 12.90 -12.70
N ASP A 188 -1.74 14.23 -12.66
CA ASP A 188 -1.58 15.08 -13.85
C ASP A 188 -0.18 14.96 -14.45
N LEU A 189 0.86 15.03 -13.62
CA LEU A 189 2.25 14.89 -14.11
C LEU A 189 2.58 13.45 -14.53
N LEU A 190 2.03 12.45 -13.83
CA LEU A 190 2.17 11.05 -14.25
C LEU A 190 1.55 10.83 -15.64
N HIS A 191 0.38 11.41 -15.88
CA HIS A 191 -0.28 11.32 -17.18
C HIS A 191 0.59 11.95 -18.27
N GLN A 192 1.16 13.14 -18.04
CA GLN A 192 2.09 13.78 -18.98
C GLN A 192 3.33 12.93 -19.27
N LEU A 193 3.93 12.33 -18.23
CA LEU A 193 5.10 11.46 -18.37
C LEU A 193 4.80 10.23 -19.23
N LEU A 194 3.65 9.59 -19.00
CA LEU A 194 3.21 8.42 -19.76
C LEU A 194 2.93 8.77 -21.23
N HIS A 195 2.27 9.89 -21.51
CA HIS A 195 2.05 10.39 -22.87
C HIS A 195 3.33 10.75 -23.61
N ALA A 196 4.25 11.48 -22.97
CA ALA A 196 5.54 11.82 -23.55
C ALA A 196 6.36 10.56 -23.88
N SER A 197 6.18 9.50 -23.09
CA SER A 197 6.79 8.21 -23.37
C SER A 197 6.15 7.54 -24.59
N HIS A 198 4.83 7.63 -24.79
CA HIS A 198 4.09 6.95 -25.86
C HIS A 198 4.55 7.30 -27.28
N HIS A 199 4.99 8.53 -27.51
CA HIS A 199 5.52 8.94 -28.82
C HIS A 199 6.88 8.34 -29.18
N ARG A 200 7.54 7.63 -28.25
CA ARG A 200 8.72 6.81 -28.55
C ARG A 200 8.28 5.50 -29.20
N ASN A 201 9.04 5.00 -30.17
CA ASN A 201 8.77 3.74 -30.89
C ASN A 201 8.26 2.64 -29.96
N GLU A 202 7.32 1.79 -30.42
CA GLU A 202 6.76 0.68 -29.63
C GLU A 202 7.82 -0.28 -29.08
N ASN A 203 9.01 -0.31 -29.71
CA ASN A 203 10.18 -1.08 -29.28
C ASN A 203 11.02 -0.39 -28.18
N SER A 204 10.70 0.85 -27.79
CA SER A 204 11.41 1.58 -26.74
C SER A 204 10.96 1.10 -25.36
N ARG A 205 11.91 0.50 -24.63
CA ARG A 205 11.72 0.04 -23.24
C ARG A 205 11.32 1.20 -22.34
N ARG A 206 10.23 1.01 -21.58
CA ARG A 206 9.84 1.89 -20.49
C ARG A 206 10.77 1.66 -19.30
N LYS A 207 11.55 2.68 -18.95
CA LYS A 207 12.43 2.65 -17.78
C LYS A 207 11.67 2.73 -16.44
N LEU A 208 10.41 3.18 -16.44
CA LEU A 208 9.58 3.26 -15.23
C LEU A 208 8.43 2.24 -15.29
N LYS A 209 8.33 1.41 -14.24
CA LYS A 209 7.28 0.40 -14.05
C LYS A 209 6.56 0.67 -12.72
N LEU A 210 5.34 1.19 -12.79
CA LEU A 210 4.52 1.52 -11.63
C LEU A 210 3.50 0.43 -11.37
N LEU A 211 3.44 -0.04 -10.13
CA LEU A 211 2.32 -0.79 -9.57
C LEU A 211 1.67 0.09 -8.51
N VAL A 212 0.43 0.50 -8.76
CA VAL A 212 -0.37 1.34 -7.85
C VAL A 212 -1.49 0.52 -7.25
N THR A 213 -1.72 0.63 -5.96
CA THR A 213 -2.94 0.12 -5.32
C THR A 213 -3.79 1.27 -4.78
N SER A 214 -5.11 1.13 -4.89
CA SER A 214 -6.04 2.07 -4.26
C SER A 214 -7.43 1.48 -4.07
N ARG A 215 -8.28 2.18 -3.31
CA ARG A 215 -9.74 2.09 -3.51
C ARG A 215 -10.13 2.74 -4.85
N PRO A 216 -11.31 2.43 -5.40
CA PRO A 216 -11.85 3.16 -6.54
C PRO A 216 -11.85 4.66 -6.26
N LEU A 217 -11.19 5.44 -7.12
CA LEU A 217 -11.11 6.89 -6.99
C LEU A 217 -12.35 7.55 -7.62
N PRO A 218 -12.75 8.75 -7.15
CA PRO A 218 -13.87 9.49 -7.73
C PRO A 218 -13.71 9.71 -9.24
N GLY A 219 -14.81 9.62 -9.98
CA GLY A 219 -14.86 9.91 -11.42
C GLY A 219 -14.07 8.91 -12.28
N ASN A 220 -13.84 7.69 -11.80
CA ASN A 220 -13.07 6.65 -12.49
C ASN A 220 -11.70 7.17 -12.94
N THR A 221 -10.99 7.83 -12.03
CA THR A 221 -9.72 8.51 -12.33
C THR A 221 -8.70 7.56 -12.96
N GLU A 222 -8.76 6.26 -12.63
CA GLU A 222 -7.90 5.24 -13.22
C GLU A 222 -8.09 5.12 -14.74
N GLN A 223 -9.32 5.33 -15.25
CA GLN A 223 -9.64 5.20 -16.68
C GLN A 223 -9.02 6.32 -17.52
N LYS A 224 -8.70 7.48 -16.92
CA LYS A 224 -8.02 8.59 -17.59
C LYS A 224 -6.63 8.21 -18.10
N PHE A 225 -6.03 7.16 -17.56
CA PHE A 225 -4.72 6.65 -17.97
C PHE A 225 -4.81 5.64 -19.12
N THR A 226 -5.98 5.40 -19.72
CA THR A 226 -6.11 4.54 -20.91
C THR A 226 -5.42 5.21 -22.12
N PRO A 227 -4.64 4.47 -22.95
CA PRO A 227 -4.40 3.02 -22.92
C PRO A 227 -3.18 2.56 -22.10
N PHE A 228 -2.52 3.45 -21.35
CA PHE A 228 -1.29 3.18 -20.61
C PHE A 228 -1.46 2.32 -19.35
N VAL A 229 -2.69 2.25 -18.84
CA VAL A 229 -3.03 1.55 -17.60
C VAL A 229 -3.54 0.14 -17.87
N LEU A 230 -2.95 -0.83 -17.17
CA LEU A 230 -3.51 -2.16 -17.02
C LEU A 230 -4.28 -2.18 -15.69
N GLN A 231 -5.60 -2.30 -15.75
CA GLN A 231 -6.44 -2.34 -14.55
C GLN A 231 -6.63 -3.78 -14.08
N LEU A 232 -6.64 -3.96 -12.76
CA LEU A 232 -6.94 -5.22 -12.09
C LEU A 232 -7.83 -4.91 -10.88
N GLU A 233 -9.02 -5.51 -10.84
CA GLU A 233 -9.92 -5.38 -9.69
C GLU A 233 -9.80 -6.59 -8.76
N LEU A 234 -9.59 -6.32 -7.47
CA LEU A 234 -9.68 -7.33 -6.43
C LEU A 234 -11.14 -7.66 -6.16
N ASN A 235 -11.50 -8.91 -6.35
CA ASN A 235 -12.84 -9.42 -6.18
C ASN A 235 -12.79 -10.91 -5.85
N LYS A 236 -13.96 -11.54 -5.72
CA LYS A 236 -14.06 -12.96 -5.41
C LYS A 236 -13.33 -13.87 -6.41
N ALA A 237 -13.27 -13.51 -7.69
CA ALA A 237 -12.62 -14.31 -8.71
C ALA A 237 -11.08 -14.22 -8.62
N THR A 238 -10.55 -13.07 -8.21
CA THR A 238 -9.10 -12.83 -8.15
C THR A 238 -8.49 -13.20 -6.80
N SER A 239 -9.13 -12.83 -5.68
CA SER A 239 -8.59 -13.05 -4.33
C SER A 239 -9.36 -14.05 -3.48
N GLY A 240 -10.44 -14.65 -4.00
CA GLY A 240 -11.30 -15.56 -3.24
C GLY A 240 -10.55 -16.78 -2.70
N HIS A 241 -9.61 -17.34 -3.47
CA HIS A 241 -8.79 -18.46 -3.01
C HIS A 241 -7.89 -18.07 -1.83
N ASP A 242 -7.25 -16.89 -1.89
CA ASP A 242 -6.41 -16.40 -0.80
C ASP A 242 -7.20 -16.17 0.49
N VAL A 243 -8.44 -15.67 0.38
CA VAL A 243 -9.34 -15.53 1.54
C VAL A 243 -9.66 -16.89 2.14
N GLN A 244 -9.83 -17.94 1.32
CA GLN A 244 -10.03 -19.31 1.82
C GLN A 244 -8.80 -19.84 2.57
N LEU A 245 -7.60 -19.64 2.01
CA LEU A 245 -6.35 -20.01 2.69
C LEU A 245 -6.21 -19.27 4.03
N TYR A 246 -6.58 -17.98 4.06
CA TYR A 246 -6.58 -17.18 5.27
C TYR A 246 -7.57 -17.68 6.31
N ILE A 247 -8.81 -18.02 5.92
CA ILE A 247 -9.80 -18.63 6.81
C ILE A 247 -9.26 -19.94 7.41
N LYS A 248 -8.72 -20.83 6.57
CA LYS A 248 -8.12 -22.09 7.03
C LYS A 248 -7.03 -21.86 8.06
N LYS A 249 -6.14 -20.89 7.82
CA LYS A 249 -5.09 -20.52 8.79
C LYS A 249 -5.68 -20.02 10.11
N GLN A 250 -6.73 -19.20 10.07
CA GLN A 250 -7.36 -18.64 11.27
C GLN A 250 -8.06 -19.69 12.15
N VAL A 251 -8.61 -20.74 11.53
CA VAL A 251 -9.33 -21.81 12.25
C VAL A 251 -8.45 -23.01 12.59
N ALA A 252 -7.22 -23.10 12.05
CA ALA A 252 -6.31 -24.21 12.27
C ALA A 252 -6.05 -24.48 13.76
N ASP A 253 -5.86 -23.42 14.55
CA ASP A 253 -5.58 -23.54 15.98
C ASP A 253 -6.79 -24.05 16.79
N LEU A 254 -8.00 -24.05 16.23
CA LEU A 254 -9.19 -24.55 16.94
C LEU A 254 -9.10 -26.05 17.22
N VAL A 255 -8.44 -26.82 16.36
CA VAL A 255 -8.23 -28.27 16.59
C VAL A 255 -7.44 -28.47 17.88
N ASN A 256 -6.39 -27.66 18.08
CA ASN A 256 -5.55 -27.70 19.28
C ASN A 256 -6.32 -27.25 20.54
N LEU A 257 -7.42 -26.51 20.38
CA LEU A 257 -8.33 -26.10 21.45
C LEU A 257 -9.45 -27.13 21.72
N GLY A 258 -9.35 -28.33 21.17
CA GLY A 258 -10.28 -29.45 21.42
C GLY A 258 -11.55 -29.42 20.57
N PHE A 259 -11.57 -28.67 19.46
CA PHE A 259 -12.68 -28.70 18.52
C PHE A 259 -12.58 -29.93 17.61
N SER A 260 -13.70 -30.63 17.39
CA SER A 260 -13.74 -31.69 16.39
C SER A 260 -13.58 -31.15 14.97
N GLU A 261 -12.98 -31.94 14.08
CA GLU A 261 -12.80 -31.57 12.68
C GLU A 261 -14.13 -31.17 12.00
N ALA A 262 -15.21 -31.89 12.31
CA ALA A 262 -16.55 -31.55 11.82
C ALA A 262 -17.02 -30.16 12.28
N ARG A 263 -16.66 -29.74 13.49
CA ARG A 263 -16.98 -28.39 14.00
C ARG A 263 -16.13 -27.33 13.32
N VAL A 264 -14.83 -27.58 13.15
CA VAL A 264 -13.92 -26.67 12.43
C VAL A 264 -14.40 -26.46 10.99
N ALA A 265 -14.78 -27.52 10.29
CA ALA A 265 -15.32 -27.45 8.92
C ALA A 265 -16.62 -26.62 8.85
N ARG A 266 -17.50 -26.72 9.85
CA ARG A 266 -18.72 -25.88 9.91
C ARG A 266 -18.39 -24.41 10.14
N ILE A 267 -17.41 -24.10 10.99
CA ILE A 267 -16.93 -22.72 11.21
C ILE A 267 -16.30 -22.16 9.94
N GLU A 268 -15.41 -22.91 9.29
CA GLU A 268 -14.78 -22.53 8.02
C GLU A 268 -15.83 -22.21 6.94
N LYS A 269 -16.83 -23.09 6.79
CA LYS A 269 -17.95 -22.87 5.84
C LYS A 269 -18.75 -21.62 6.20
N ALA A 270 -19.02 -21.40 7.49
CA ALA A 270 -19.78 -20.25 7.95
C ALA A 270 -19.04 -18.92 7.67
N LEU A 271 -17.73 -18.85 7.95
CA LEU A 271 -16.88 -17.70 7.63
C LEU A 271 -16.83 -17.43 6.11
N SER A 272 -16.59 -18.50 5.34
CA SER A 272 -16.48 -18.43 3.88
C SER A 272 -17.71 -17.86 3.20
N SER A 273 -18.90 -18.29 3.65
CA SER A 273 -20.17 -17.84 3.09
C SER A 273 -20.54 -16.38 3.38
N ARG A 274 -19.87 -15.73 4.35
CA ARG A 274 -20.25 -14.40 4.88
C ARG A 274 -19.22 -13.30 4.64
N CYS A 275 -17.95 -13.67 4.43
CA CYS A 275 -16.84 -12.72 4.35
C CYS A 275 -16.82 -11.82 3.11
N GLU A 276 -17.58 -12.15 2.05
CA GLU A 276 -17.61 -11.40 0.80
C GLU A 276 -16.22 -11.10 0.20
N SER A 277 -15.28 -12.06 0.36
CA SER A 277 -13.87 -11.91 -0.07
C SER A 277 -13.09 -10.82 0.66
N THR A 278 -13.48 -10.50 1.90
CA THR A 278 -12.83 -9.48 2.73
C THR A 278 -12.04 -10.13 3.86
N PHE A 279 -10.71 -9.98 3.85
CA PHE A 279 -9.82 -10.48 4.90
C PHE A 279 -10.11 -9.83 6.25
N LEU A 280 -10.40 -8.52 6.26
CA LEU A 280 -10.74 -7.79 7.48
C LEU A 280 -11.99 -8.35 8.16
N TRP A 281 -13.01 -8.71 7.38
CA TRP A 281 -14.22 -9.35 7.93
C TRP A 281 -13.87 -10.65 8.65
N VAL A 282 -13.02 -11.48 8.02
CA VAL A 282 -12.58 -12.76 8.59
C VAL A 282 -11.79 -12.52 9.88
N SER A 283 -10.84 -11.58 9.89
CA SER A 283 -10.05 -11.23 11.09
C SER A 283 -10.96 -10.78 12.25
N LEU A 284 -11.91 -9.88 12.00
CA LEU A 284 -12.84 -9.42 13.03
C LEU A 284 -13.76 -10.55 13.52
N ALA A 285 -14.29 -11.37 12.60
CA ALA A 285 -15.13 -12.50 12.94
C ALA A 285 -14.39 -13.54 13.80
N THR A 286 -13.13 -13.83 13.48
CA THR A 286 -12.31 -14.78 14.24
C THR A 286 -11.86 -14.20 15.58
N GLN A 287 -11.58 -12.90 15.67
CA GLN A 287 -11.32 -12.22 16.94
C GLN A 287 -12.55 -12.26 17.87
N GLU A 288 -13.75 -11.95 17.37
CA GLU A 288 -14.99 -12.03 18.16
C GLU A 288 -15.26 -13.47 18.63
N MET A 289 -14.98 -14.45 17.77
CA MET A 289 -15.07 -15.87 18.12
C MET A 289 -14.09 -16.24 19.24
N LYS A 290 -12.83 -15.80 19.16
CA LYS A 290 -11.77 -16.09 20.16
C LYS A 290 -12.04 -15.46 21.52
N LYS A 291 -12.85 -14.39 21.61
CA LYS A 291 -13.30 -13.77 22.87
C LYS A 291 -14.37 -14.60 23.62
N LYS A 292 -14.92 -15.65 23.00
CA LYS A 292 -16.00 -16.46 23.59
C LYS A 292 -15.50 -17.89 23.90
N PRO A 293 -16.13 -18.57 24.87
CA PRO A 293 -15.77 -19.94 25.16
C PRO A 293 -15.97 -20.86 23.93
N PRO A 294 -15.13 -21.89 23.75
CA PRO A 294 -15.14 -22.79 22.60
C PRO A 294 -16.51 -23.31 22.14
N TRP A 295 -17.36 -23.70 23.08
CA TRP A 295 -18.68 -24.25 22.77
C TRP A 295 -19.70 -23.22 22.24
N LYS A 296 -19.44 -21.92 22.39
CA LYS A 296 -20.27 -20.84 21.83
C LYS A 296 -19.75 -20.30 20.49
N ALA A 297 -18.50 -20.61 20.14
CA ALA A 297 -17.82 -20.10 18.94
C ALA A 297 -18.61 -20.40 17.65
N GLU A 298 -19.04 -21.64 17.46
CA GLU A 298 -19.80 -22.07 16.27
C GLU A 298 -21.10 -21.27 16.10
N LYS A 299 -21.89 -21.14 17.18
CA LYS A 299 -23.14 -20.40 17.18
C LYS A 299 -22.92 -18.90 16.94
N LEU A 300 -21.85 -18.34 17.49
CA LEU A 300 -21.50 -16.92 17.29
C LEU A 300 -21.21 -16.65 15.81
N VAL A 301 -20.32 -17.44 15.19
CA VAL A 301 -19.96 -17.27 13.79
C VAL A 301 -21.17 -17.44 12.88
N ALA A 302 -22.06 -18.39 13.19
CA ALA A 302 -23.30 -18.57 12.44
C ALA A 302 -24.24 -17.35 12.50
N GLN A 303 -24.21 -16.59 13.61
CA GLN A 303 -25.01 -15.38 13.84
C GLN A 303 -24.30 -14.08 13.39
N LEU A 304 -23.04 -14.13 12.96
CA LEU A 304 -22.39 -12.95 12.41
C LEU A 304 -23.05 -12.61 11.06
N PRO A 305 -23.29 -11.31 10.81
CA PRO A 305 -23.88 -10.88 9.55
C PRO A 305 -22.85 -10.96 8.42
N SER A 306 -23.34 -11.14 7.21
CA SER A 306 -22.51 -11.06 6.00
C SER A 306 -22.10 -9.61 5.73
N GLY A 307 -20.90 -9.43 5.20
CA GLY A 307 -20.40 -8.13 4.76
C GLY A 307 -19.92 -7.21 5.88
N MET A 308 -19.07 -6.25 5.51
CA MET A 308 -18.42 -5.34 6.46
C MET A 308 -19.40 -4.36 7.11
N ALA A 309 -20.36 -3.82 6.37
CA ALA A 309 -21.27 -2.80 6.88
C ALA A 309 -22.13 -3.34 8.03
N GLN A 310 -22.73 -4.51 7.82
CA GLN A 310 -23.57 -5.16 8.82
C GLN A 310 -22.73 -5.67 10.00
N LEU A 311 -21.49 -6.11 9.76
CA LEU A 311 -20.57 -6.48 10.83
C LEU A 311 -20.27 -5.28 11.73
N TYR A 312 -19.92 -4.13 11.17
CA TYR A 312 -19.71 -2.91 11.95
C TYR A 312 -20.97 -2.48 12.71
N ALA A 313 -22.14 -2.50 12.07
CA ALA A 313 -23.41 -2.19 12.75
C ALA A 313 -23.64 -3.07 13.98
N LYS A 314 -23.35 -4.38 13.87
CA LYS A 314 -23.43 -5.31 15.00
C LYS A 314 -22.38 -5.01 16.08
N LEU A 315 -21.14 -4.72 15.71
CA LEU A 315 -20.08 -4.41 16.67
C LEU A 315 -20.39 -3.13 17.44
N LEU A 316 -20.85 -2.08 16.77
CA LEU A 316 -21.27 -0.82 17.39
C LEU A 316 -22.48 -1.02 18.30
N ALA A 317 -23.46 -1.84 17.90
CA ALA A 317 -24.62 -2.16 18.75
C ALA A 317 -24.23 -2.93 20.03
N ASN A 318 -23.12 -3.69 20.01
CA ASN A 318 -22.64 -4.46 21.16
C ASN A 318 -21.83 -3.63 22.18
N ILE A 319 -21.57 -2.35 21.91
CA ILE A 319 -20.89 -1.46 22.85
C ILE A 319 -21.76 -1.28 24.10
N ASN A 320 -21.15 -1.37 25.29
CA ASN A 320 -21.82 -1.15 26.58
C ASN A 320 -22.52 0.21 26.56
N ILE A 321 -23.78 0.25 27.00
CA ILE A 321 -24.63 1.43 26.96
C ILE A 321 -23.99 2.64 27.65
N GLU A 322 -23.20 2.40 28.70
CA GLU A 322 -22.46 3.43 29.44
C GLU A 322 -21.43 4.16 28.58
N PHE A 323 -20.85 3.51 27.57
CA PHE A 323 -19.81 4.09 26.71
C PHE A 323 -20.33 4.51 25.32
N ARG A 324 -21.62 4.29 25.02
CA ARG A 324 -22.13 4.54 23.66
C ARG A 324 -22.04 6.00 23.25
N THR A 325 -22.40 6.91 24.15
CA THR A 325 -22.32 8.35 23.91
C THR A 325 -20.88 8.79 23.66
N ASP A 326 -19.93 8.30 24.46
CA ASP A 326 -18.51 8.61 24.30
C ASP A 326 -17.96 8.09 22.97
N VAL A 327 -18.29 6.84 22.61
CA VAL A 327 -17.87 6.27 21.33
C VAL A 327 -18.47 7.02 20.15
N GLU A 328 -19.74 7.41 20.23
CA GLU A 328 -20.39 8.21 19.20
C GLU A 328 -19.69 9.56 19.02
N HIS A 329 -19.40 10.28 20.12
CA HIS A 329 -18.63 11.51 20.09
C HIS A 329 -17.23 11.31 19.49
N ILE A 330 -16.50 10.28 19.92
CA ILE A 330 -15.17 9.96 19.38
C ILE A 330 -15.25 9.69 17.87
N LEU A 331 -16.21 8.89 17.42
CA LEU A 331 -16.38 8.59 15.99
C LEU A 331 -16.77 9.83 15.18
N MET A 332 -17.62 10.72 15.72
CA MET A 332 -17.93 11.99 15.09
C MET A 332 -16.69 12.89 14.97
N LEU A 333 -15.92 13.04 16.05
CA LEU A 333 -14.68 13.81 16.04
C LEU A 333 -13.70 13.26 15.01
N VAL A 334 -13.43 11.94 15.03
CA VAL A 334 -12.48 11.31 14.10
C VAL A 334 -12.94 11.39 12.65
N SER A 335 -14.25 11.29 12.38
CA SER A 335 -14.78 11.34 11.01
C SER A 335 -14.87 12.75 10.42
N THR A 336 -14.93 13.78 11.27
CA THR A 336 -15.06 15.19 10.85
C THR A 336 -13.78 15.99 10.99
N ALA A 337 -12.79 15.48 11.73
CA ALA A 337 -11.52 16.16 11.91
C ALA A 337 -10.78 16.34 10.58
N PHE A 338 -10.21 17.53 10.40
CA PHE A 338 -9.40 17.86 9.22
C PHE A 338 -8.11 17.02 9.13
N ARG A 339 -7.60 16.59 10.28
CA ARG A 339 -6.41 15.74 10.40
C ARG A 339 -6.64 14.65 11.45
N PRO A 340 -5.83 13.57 11.45
CA PRO A 340 -5.83 12.61 12.54
C PRO A 340 -5.63 13.31 13.90
N LEU A 341 -6.50 12.97 14.85
CA LEU A 341 -6.43 13.43 16.23
C LEU A 341 -5.59 12.46 17.06
N THR A 342 -4.79 13.00 17.98
CA THR A 342 -4.08 12.20 18.97
C THR A 342 -5.03 11.72 20.06
N VAL A 343 -4.65 10.66 20.79
CA VAL A 343 -5.44 10.18 21.94
C VAL A 343 -5.63 11.26 22.99
N MET A 344 -4.61 12.10 23.22
CA MET A 344 -4.71 13.23 24.15
C MET A 344 -5.71 14.28 23.68
N GLU A 345 -5.71 14.61 22.39
CA GLU A 345 -6.68 15.55 21.81
C GLU A 345 -8.11 15.02 21.93
N LEU A 346 -8.31 13.72 21.68
CA LEU A 346 -9.60 13.06 21.84
C LEU A 346 -10.05 12.99 23.31
N ALA A 347 -9.12 12.87 24.25
CA ALA A 347 -9.43 12.82 25.68
C ALA A 347 -9.80 14.19 26.26
N THR A 348 -9.40 15.28 25.59
CA THR A 348 -9.69 16.67 26.01
C THR A 348 -10.89 17.30 25.31
N ALA A 349 -11.34 16.72 24.20
CA ALA A 349 -12.51 17.15 23.44
C ALA A 349 -13.79 16.60 24.07
#